data_AF-A0A7S2F0M6-F1
#
_entry.id   AF-A0A7S2F0M6-F1
#
_cell.length_a   1.000
_cell.length_b   1.000
_cell.length_c   1.000
_cell.angle_alpha   90.00
_cell.angle_beta   90.00
_cell.angle_gamma   90.00
#
_symmetry.space_group_name_H-M   'P 1'
#
loop_
_entity.id
_entity.type
_entity.pdbx_description
1 polymer ?
#
loop_
_entity_poly.entity_id
_entity_poly.type
_entity_poly.pdbx_seq_one_letter_code
_entity_poly.pdbx_strand_id
1 'polypeptide(L)'
;ADGGSTRALLSRMVTKLQKYSVPLVSGVVIALVWSNLGMESYLRFSQGPIAEGAEFLGHTLSLKFLVNDIFMCFFFGLAIKEVTEALLPGGSLSPLKRAINPLMATVGGIVGPAVAYIGMVVVLWSAGTFEGEMCISGSTGGGHRRLAVAPAAAAGGAQEPCTLGMLINGWGVPTATDISLAWMFALLIFGSGHPSINFLLLLAIVDDAIGMGIIAICYPDPDHPVEPVWLLLAFAAVVVAFVLRFFRVPFWQPYIVLAGP
;
A
#
# COMPACT_ATOMS: atom_id res chain seq x y z
N ALA A 1 23.67 29.90 -25.49
CA ALA A 1 24.50 28.77 -25.02
C ALA A 1 24.17 28.33 -23.58
N ASP A 2 23.01 28.69 -23.01
CA ASP A 2 22.73 28.56 -21.57
C ASP A 2 21.84 27.35 -21.18
N GLY A 3 21.19 26.71 -22.16
CA GLY A 3 20.24 25.61 -21.91
C GLY A 3 20.87 24.26 -21.53
N GLY A 4 22.18 24.08 -21.71
CA GLY A 4 22.89 22.84 -21.36
C GLY A 4 23.22 22.74 -19.87
N SER A 5 23.57 23.86 -19.23
CA SER A 5 23.94 23.93 -17.81
C SER A 5 22.71 23.74 -16.91
N THR A 6 21.61 24.41 -17.24
CA THR A 6 20.33 24.30 -16.49
C THR A 6 19.75 22.89 -16.57
N ARG A 7 19.76 22.23 -17.74
CA ARG A 7 19.30 20.83 -17.87
C ARG A 7 20.16 19.83 -17.08
N ALA A 8 21.48 20.04 -17.04
CA ALA A 8 22.39 19.20 -16.26
C ALA A 8 22.26 19.42 -14.75
N LEU A 9 21.99 20.65 -14.31
CA LEU A 9 21.69 20.94 -12.90
C LEU A 9 20.34 20.37 -12.49
N LEU A 10 19.31 20.53 -13.32
CA LEU A 10 17.98 19.97 -13.08
C LEU A 10 18.01 18.44 -13.01
N SER A 11 18.73 17.76 -13.92
CA SER A 11 18.84 16.30 -13.85
C SER A 11 19.54 15.85 -12.57
N ARG A 12 20.63 16.50 -12.16
CA ARG A 12 21.31 16.21 -10.89
C ARG A 12 20.42 16.44 -9.67
N MET A 13 19.63 17.51 -9.69
CA MET A 13 18.67 17.81 -8.62
C MET A 13 17.55 16.78 -8.57
N VAL A 14 16.94 16.44 -9.71
CA VAL A 14 15.89 15.41 -9.80
C VAL A 14 16.42 14.07 -9.33
N THR A 15 17.61 13.65 -9.77
CA THR A 15 18.22 12.40 -9.32
C THR A 15 18.47 12.40 -7.81
N LYS A 16 18.93 13.52 -7.24
CA LYS A 16 19.08 13.61 -5.77
C LYS A 16 17.74 13.58 -5.05
N LEU A 17 16.74 14.30 -5.53
CA LEU A 17 15.40 14.35 -4.92
C LEU A 17 14.72 12.98 -4.96
N GLN A 18 14.81 12.27 -6.10
CA GLN A 18 14.32 10.91 -6.26
C GLN A 18 15.09 9.92 -5.39
N LYS A 19 16.42 10.04 -5.30
CA LYS A 19 17.27 9.15 -4.49
C LYS A 19 16.92 9.17 -3.00
N TYR A 20 16.45 10.30 -2.48
CA TYR A 20 16.11 10.45 -1.06
C TYR A 20 14.60 10.52 -0.80
N SER A 21 13.77 10.09 -1.75
CA SER A 21 12.31 10.07 -1.61
C SER A 21 11.71 11.41 -1.14
N VAL A 22 12.36 12.54 -1.46
CA VAL A 22 11.99 13.88 -0.98
C VAL A 22 10.55 14.26 -1.36
N PRO A 23 10.05 13.95 -2.57
CA PRO A 23 8.65 14.22 -2.91
C PRO A 23 7.65 13.52 -1.98
N LEU A 24 7.94 12.29 -1.54
CA LEU A 24 7.07 11.55 -0.62
C LEU A 24 7.06 12.20 0.77
N VAL A 25 8.25 12.45 1.34
CA VAL A 25 8.36 13.05 2.67
C VAL A 25 7.74 14.46 2.71
N SER A 26 8.01 15.28 1.69
CA SER A 26 7.40 16.61 1.58
C SER A 26 5.88 16.52 1.39
N GLY A 27 5.37 15.57 0.62
CA GLY A 27 3.94 15.30 0.49
C GLY A 27 3.27 14.99 1.83
N VAL A 28 3.88 14.12 2.65
CA VAL A 28 3.39 13.81 4.01
C VAL A 28 3.36 15.07 4.89
N VAL A 29 4.44 15.86 4.89
CA VAL A 29 4.50 17.09 5.69
C VAL A 29 3.43 18.10 5.26
N ILE A 30 3.26 18.30 3.94
CA ILE A 30 2.23 19.21 3.41
C ILE A 30 0.84 18.70 3.78
N ALA A 31 0.57 17.40 3.63
CA ALA A 31 -0.71 16.81 3.98
C ALA A 31 -1.02 16.96 5.47
N LEU A 32 -0.04 16.74 6.35
CA LEU A 32 -0.19 16.95 7.79
C LEU A 32 -0.47 18.42 8.12
N VAL A 33 0.32 19.35 7.58
CA VAL A 33 0.11 20.78 7.82
C VAL A 33 -1.26 21.22 7.31
N TRP A 34 -1.66 20.81 6.10
CA TRP A 34 -2.95 21.16 5.51
C TRP A 34 -4.12 20.56 6.31
N SER A 35 -4.05 19.28 6.67
CA SER A 35 -5.08 18.61 7.47
C SER A 35 -5.31 19.31 8.82
N ASN A 36 -4.24 19.80 9.46
CA ASN A 36 -4.34 20.55 10.71
C ASN A 36 -4.84 22.00 10.52
N LEU A 37 -4.49 22.68 9.43
CA LEU A 37 -4.92 24.05 9.17
C LEU A 37 -6.36 24.16 8.67
N GLY A 38 -6.86 23.14 7.98
CA GLY A 38 -8.18 23.19 7.35
C GLY A 38 -8.69 21.81 6.92
N MET A 39 -9.07 20.99 7.90
CA MET A 39 -9.55 19.62 7.71
C MET A 39 -10.64 19.51 6.62
N GLU A 40 -11.65 20.40 6.62
CA GLU A 40 -12.73 20.34 5.63
C GLU A 40 -12.22 20.57 4.20
N SER A 41 -11.30 21.53 4.02
CA SER A 41 -10.69 21.80 2.71
C SER A 41 -9.84 20.63 2.22
N TYR A 42 -9.11 19.99 3.14
CA TYR A 42 -8.31 18.80 2.85
C TYR A 42 -9.19 17.62 2.45
N LEU A 43 -10.28 17.37 3.20
CA LEU A 43 -11.23 16.29 2.90
C LEU A 43 -11.94 16.53 1.57
N ARG A 44 -12.37 17.76 1.26
CA ARG A 44 -12.95 18.10 -0.05
C ARG A 44 -11.96 17.90 -1.19
N PHE A 45 -10.70 18.25 -1.00
CA PHE A 45 -9.66 18.05 -2.02
C PHE A 45 -9.31 16.56 -2.23
N SER A 46 -9.17 15.81 -1.14
CA SER A 46 -8.74 14.40 -1.18
C SER A 46 -9.88 13.45 -1.57
N GLN A 47 -11.07 13.65 -0.99
CA GLN A 47 -12.21 12.72 -1.11
C GLN A 47 -13.33 13.27 -2.00
N GLY A 48 -13.35 14.58 -2.25
CA GLY A 48 -14.37 15.19 -3.11
C GLY A 48 -14.18 14.81 -4.58
N PRO A 49 -15.24 14.96 -5.39
CA PRO A 49 -15.17 14.74 -6.82
C PRO A 49 -14.24 15.78 -7.47
N ILE A 50 -13.39 15.33 -8.39
CA ILE A 50 -12.43 16.17 -9.11
C ILE A 50 -13.17 17.18 -10.01
N ALA A 51 -14.33 16.80 -10.55
CA ALA A 51 -15.22 17.67 -11.30
C ALA A 51 -16.69 17.30 -11.05
N GLU A 52 -17.58 18.29 -11.12
CA GLU A 52 -19.02 18.08 -10.99
C GLU A 52 -19.51 17.12 -12.09
N GLY A 53 -20.10 15.98 -11.68
CA GLY A 53 -20.60 14.95 -12.60
C GLY A 53 -19.53 14.03 -13.21
N ALA A 54 -18.27 14.11 -12.76
CA ALA A 54 -17.22 13.20 -13.20
C ALA A 54 -17.36 11.83 -12.52
N GLU A 55 -18.19 10.97 -13.12
CA GLU A 55 -18.35 9.58 -12.75
C GLU A 55 -17.71 8.66 -13.79
N PHE A 56 -16.96 7.66 -13.33
CA PHE A 56 -16.43 6.59 -14.17
C PHE A 56 -16.96 5.26 -13.66
N LEU A 57 -17.72 4.55 -14.50
CA LEU A 57 -18.34 3.26 -14.14
C LEU A 57 -19.19 3.30 -12.84
N GLY A 58 -19.83 4.44 -12.55
CA GLY A 58 -20.66 4.62 -11.34
C GLY A 58 -19.89 5.02 -10.08
N HIS A 59 -18.57 5.23 -10.18
CA HIS A 59 -17.75 5.75 -9.09
C HIS A 59 -17.40 7.22 -9.32
N THR A 60 -17.51 8.03 -8.25
CA THR A 60 -17.07 9.42 -8.29
C THR A 60 -15.55 9.47 -8.45
N LEU A 61 -15.08 10.16 -9.48
CA LEU A 61 -13.64 10.35 -9.71
C LEU A 61 -13.11 11.31 -8.65
N SER A 62 -12.60 10.75 -7.54
CA SER A 62 -11.92 11.47 -6.47
C SER A 62 -10.40 11.27 -6.56
N LEU A 63 -9.64 12.19 -5.96
CA LEU A 63 -8.19 12.03 -5.85
C LEU A 63 -7.84 10.74 -5.08
N LYS A 64 -8.59 10.44 -4.02
CA LYS A 64 -8.45 9.21 -3.24
C LYS A 64 -8.61 7.96 -4.09
N PHE A 65 -9.64 7.89 -4.94
CA PHE A 65 -9.84 6.74 -5.84
C PHE A 65 -8.69 6.60 -6.84
N LEU A 66 -8.26 7.71 -7.46
CA LEU A 66 -7.16 7.70 -8.42
C LEU A 66 -5.86 7.20 -7.79
N VAL A 67 -5.52 7.69 -6.59
CA VAL A 67 -4.26 7.36 -5.93
C VAL A 67 -4.32 5.95 -5.32
N ASN A 68 -5.37 5.61 -4.58
CA ASN A 68 -5.45 4.35 -3.85
C ASN A 68 -5.75 3.14 -4.72
N ASP A 69 -6.46 3.31 -5.83
CA ASP A 69 -6.91 2.16 -6.62
C ASP A 69 -6.11 2.10 -7.94
N ILE A 70 -6.12 3.17 -8.72
CA ILE A 70 -5.47 3.20 -10.03
C ILE A 70 -3.95 3.24 -9.91
N PHE A 71 -3.38 4.20 -9.17
CA PHE A 71 -1.92 4.29 -9.03
C PHE A 71 -1.32 3.14 -8.24
N MET A 72 -2.04 2.60 -7.23
CA MET A 72 -1.60 1.39 -6.54
C MET A 72 -1.60 0.17 -7.48
N CYS A 73 -2.56 0.04 -8.38
CA CYS A 73 -2.53 -1.02 -9.40
C CYS A 73 -1.26 -0.95 -10.28
N PHE A 74 -0.92 0.25 -10.77
CA PHE A 74 0.31 0.44 -11.54
C PHE A 74 1.58 0.17 -10.71
N PHE A 75 1.60 0.61 -9.44
CA PHE A 75 2.69 0.34 -8.51
C PHE A 75 2.92 -1.17 -8.35
N PHE A 76 1.85 -1.93 -8.09
CA PHE A 76 1.96 -3.38 -7.96
C PHE A 76 2.29 -4.08 -9.28
N GLY A 77 1.78 -3.60 -10.41
CA GLY A 77 2.17 -4.10 -11.73
C GLY A 77 3.67 -3.98 -11.98
N LEU A 78 4.27 -2.84 -11.63
CA LEU A 78 5.72 -2.63 -11.70
C LEU A 78 6.47 -3.50 -10.69
N ALA A 79 5.98 -3.58 -9.46
CA ALA A 79 6.58 -4.38 -8.40
C ALA A 79 6.64 -5.88 -8.77
N ILE A 80 5.55 -6.45 -9.30
CA ILE A 80 5.48 -7.84 -9.77
C ILE A 80 6.40 -8.09 -10.97
N LYS A 81 6.54 -7.11 -11.88
CA LYS A 81 7.50 -7.21 -12.99
C LYS A 81 8.94 -7.30 -12.48
N GLU A 82 9.32 -6.49 -11.49
CA GLU A 82 10.65 -6.57 -10.86
C GLU A 82 10.89 -7.91 -10.13
N VAL A 83 9.88 -8.42 -9.40
CA VAL A 83 9.96 -9.76 -8.77
C VAL A 83 10.11 -10.85 -9.82
N THR A 84 9.35 -10.77 -10.92
CA THR A 84 9.42 -11.75 -12.01
C THR A 84 10.81 -11.74 -12.65
N GLU A 85 11.39 -10.57 -12.93
CA GLU A 85 12.75 -10.44 -13.45
C GLU A 85 13.81 -10.96 -12.47
N ALA A 86 13.63 -10.76 -11.18
CA ALA A 86 14.52 -11.29 -10.15
C ALA A 86 14.51 -12.84 -10.09
N LEU A 87 13.37 -13.47 -10.40
CA LEU A 87 13.18 -14.92 -10.37
C LEU A 87 13.58 -15.62 -11.69
N LEU A 88 13.53 -14.92 -12.82
CA LEU A 88 13.93 -15.45 -14.13
C LEU A 88 15.41 -15.89 -14.15
N PRO A 89 15.81 -16.82 -15.05
CA PRO A 89 17.20 -17.28 -15.14
C PRO A 89 18.18 -16.11 -15.38
N GLY A 90 19.13 -15.93 -14.47
CA GLY A 90 20.06 -14.79 -14.47
C GLY A 90 19.66 -13.64 -13.54
N GLY A 91 18.46 -13.67 -12.96
CA GLY A 91 18.01 -12.75 -11.93
C GLY A 91 18.66 -13.00 -10.56
N SER A 92 18.59 -11.99 -9.69
CA SER A 92 19.23 -11.98 -8.36
C SER A 92 18.71 -13.07 -7.40
N LEU A 93 17.48 -13.57 -7.63
CA LEU A 93 16.82 -14.60 -6.83
C LEU A 93 16.74 -15.96 -7.53
N SER A 94 17.38 -16.10 -8.69
CA SER A 94 17.48 -17.36 -9.43
C SER A 94 18.81 -18.07 -9.10
N PRO A 95 18.82 -19.37 -8.71
CA PRO A 95 17.69 -20.28 -8.57
C PRO A 95 16.89 -20.06 -7.28
N LEU A 96 15.63 -20.50 -7.25
CA LEU A 96 14.63 -20.28 -6.18
C LEU A 96 15.13 -20.61 -4.76
N LYS A 97 16.15 -21.49 -4.61
CA LYS A 97 16.79 -21.77 -3.32
C LYS A 97 17.43 -20.52 -2.68
N ARG A 98 17.87 -19.55 -3.47
CA ARG A 98 18.41 -18.27 -2.98
C ARG A 98 17.33 -17.33 -2.47
N ALA A 99 16.07 -17.52 -2.90
CA ALA A 99 14.93 -16.73 -2.46
C ALA A 99 14.43 -17.10 -1.05
N ILE A 100 14.85 -18.26 -0.50
CA ILE A 100 14.41 -18.73 0.81
C ILE A 100 14.86 -17.79 1.93
N ASN A 101 16.11 -17.31 1.91
CA ASN A 101 16.61 -16.40 2.95
C ASN A 101 15.81 -15.07 2.98
N PRO A 102 15.60 -14.37 1.85
CA PRO A 102 14.69 -13.23 1.81
C PRO A 102 13.28 -13.57 2.29
N LEU A 103 12.71 -14.70 1.85
CA LEU A 103 11.35 -15.08 2.22
C LEU A 103 11.21 -15.35 3.73
N MET A 104 12.19 -16.01 4.35
CA MET A 104 12.18 -16.22 5.80
C MET A 104 12.33 -14.89 6.55
N ALA A 105 13.08 -13.93 5.99
CA ALA A 105 13.19 -12.59 6.55
C ALA A 105 11.87 -11.81 6.45
N THR A 106 11.10 -11.91 5.36
CA THR A 106 9.77 -11.27 5.27
C THR A 106 8.79 -11.90 6.24
N VAL A 107 8.77 -13.23 6.36
CA VAL A 107 7.92 -13.91 7.35
C VAL A 107 8.22 -13.42 8.77
N GLY A 108 9.51 -13.28 9.13
CA GLY A 108 9.91 -12.68 10.40
C GLY A 108 9.47 -11.21 10.53
N GLY A 109 9.59 -10.44 9.45
CA GLY A 109 9.16 -9.04 9.35
C GLY A 109 7.65 -8.83 9.49
N ILE A 110 6.84 -9.84 9.20
CA ILE A 110 5.38 -9.81 9.37
C ILE A 110 4.97 -10.33 10.76
N VAL A 111 5.47 -11.51 11.12
CA VAL A 111 5.09 -12.18 12.38
C VAL A 111 5.57 -11.37 13.59
N GLY A 112 6.76 -10.78 13.53
CA GLY A 112 7.34 -9.99 14.62
C GLY A 112 6.46 -8.81 15.04
N PRO A 113 6.17 -7.84 14.15
CA PRO A 113 5.31 -6.70 14.45
C PRO A 113 3.88 -7.12 14.84
N ALA A 114 3.32 -8.16 14.22
CA ALA A 114 2.00 -8.67 14.58
C ALA A 114 1.96 -9.19 16.02
N VAL A 115 2.94 -10.01 16.42
CA VAL A 115 3.06 -10.52 17.80
C VAL A 115 3.32 -9.39 18.79
N ALA A 116 4.19 -8.44 18.45
CA ALA A 116 4.47 -7.28 19.30
C ALA A 116 3.23 -6.41 19.53
N TYR A 117 2.43 -6.19 18.48
CA TYR A 117 1.17 -5.46 18.57
C TYR A 117 0.16 -6.17 19.47
N ILE A 118 -0.07 -7.47 19.24
CA ILE A 118 -1.01 -8.26 20.05
C ILE A 118 -0.55 -8.27 21.51
N GLY A 119 0.75 -8.49 21.77
CA GLY A 119 1.32 -8.45 23.11
C GLY A 119 1.10 -7.10 23.80
N MET A 120 1.37 -6.00 23.10
CA MET A 120 1.15 -4.65 23.62
C MET A 120 -0.33 -4.39 23.92
N VAL A 121 -1.24 -4.77 23.02
CA VAL A 121 -2.69 -4.64 23.23
C VAL A 121 -3.15 -5.42 24.46
N VAL A 122 -2.69 -6.66 24.64
CA VAL A 122 -3.04 -7.49 25.81
C VAL A 122 -2.52 -6.87 27.10
N VAL A 123 -1.28 -6.37 27.11
CA VAL A 123 -0.70 -5.69 28.27
C VAL A 123 -1.50 -4.43 28.61
N LEU A 124 -1.77 -3.56 27.64
CA LEU A 124 -2.52 -2.32 27.85
C LEU A 124 -3.97 -2.60 28.30
N TRP A 125 -4.60 -3.62 27.75
CA TRP A 125 -5.91 -4.10 28.18
C TRP A 125 -5.89 -4.57 29.63
N SER A 126 -4.91 -5.38 30.00
CA SER A 126 -4.76 -5.88 31.39
C SER A 126 -4.48 -4.76 32.40
N ALA A 127 -3.90 -3.64 31.95
CA ALA A 127 -3.66 -2.46 32.75
C ALA A 127 -4.87 -1.53 32.88
N GLY A 128 -6.03 -1.90 32.29
CA GLY A 128 -7.26 -1.10 32.33
C GLY A 128 -7.23 0.16 31.45
N THR A 129 -6.27 0.27 30.52
CA THR A 129 -6.06 1.47 29.69
C THR A 129 -7.28 1.84 28.83
N PHE A 130 -8.10 0.84 28.48
CA PHE A 130 -9.26 0.99 27.61
C PHE A 130 -10.60 0.90 28.36
N GLU A 131 -10.59 0.96 29.69
CA GLU A 131 -11.83 0.96 30.48
C GLU A 131 -12.62 2.25 30.23
N GLY A 132 -13.89 2.11 29.85
CA GLY A 132 -14.76 3.25 29.54
C GLY A 132 -14.56 3.86 28.15
N GLU A 133 -13.61 3.34 27.37
CA GLU A 133 -13.44 3.76 25.98
C GLU A 133 -14.50 3.14 25.06
N MET A 134 -15.04 3.99 24.19
CA MET A 134 -16.08 3.64 23.23
C MET A 134 -15.41 3.38 21.89
N CYS A 135 -15.51 2.15 21.41
CA CYS A 135 -15.07 1.81 20.07
C CYS A 135 -16.22 2.05 19.11
N ILE A 136 -15.91 2.61 17.95
CA ILE A 136 -16.87 2.65 16.85
C ILE A 136 -17.01 1.21 16.34
N SER A 137 -18.06 0.53 16.78
CA SER A 137 -18.45 -0.78 16.29
C SER A 137 -19.34 -0.50 15.08
N GLY A 138 -18.74 -0.52 13.89
CA GLY A 138 -19.52 -0.44 12.66
C GLY A 138 -20.54 -1.58 12.63
N SER A 139 -21.78 -1.30 13.03
CA SER A 139 -22.91 -2.20 12.91
C SER A 139 -24.14 -1.38 12.54
N THR A 140 -24.38 -1.30 11.23
CA THR A 140 -25.66 -1.27 10.49
C THR A 140 -25.47 -0.56 9.15
N GLY A 141 -24.85 -1.27 8.21
CA GLY A 141 -24.77 -0.87 6.80
C GLY A 141 -23.61 0.05 6.44
N GLY A 142 -22.74 -0.43 5.58
CA GLY A 142 -22.12 0.37 4.53
C GLY A 142 -20.96 1.27 4.93
N GLY A 143 -19.94 0.80 5.65
CA GLY A 143 -18.64 1.44 5.57
C GLY A 143 -17.68 1.14 6.72
N HIS A 144 -16.60 0.44 6.39
CA HIS A 144 -15.30 0.36 7.08
C HIS A 144 -15.29 0.30 8.62
N ARG A 145 -14.79 -0.83 9.14
CA ARG A 145 -14.36 -0.98 10.54
C ARG A 145 -13.08 -0.17 10.80
N ARG A 146 -13.19 1.16 10.77
CA ARG A 146 -12.15 2.08 11.24
C ARG A 146 -12.14 2.01 12.76
N LEU A 147 -11.11 1.40 13.34
CA LEU A 147 -10.79 1.56 14.76
C LEU A 147 -10.30 3.00 14.96
N ALA A 148 -11.24 3.92 15.17
CA ALA A 148 -10.96 5.22 15.73
C ALA A 148 -11.52 5.22 17.16
N VAL A 149 -10.63 5.38 18.14
CA VAL A 149 -11.04 5.78 19.49
C VAL A 149 -11.42 7.25 19.36
N ALA A 150 -12.72 7.52 19.40
CA ALA A 150 -13.25 8.87 19.38
C ALA A 150 -13.81 9.19 20.78
N PRO A 151 -13.58 10.40 21.32
CA PRO A 151 -14.35 10.83 22.48
C PRO A 151 -15.83 10.74 22.12
N ALA A 152 -16.65 10.23 23.04
CA ALA A 152 -18.05 9.86 22.82
C ALA A 152 -18.93 10.94 22.13
N ALA A 153 -18.49 12.20 22.15
CA ALA A 153 -19.17 13.34 21.53
C ALA A 153 -18.88 13.54 20.02
N ALA A 154 -17.92 12.85 19.41
CA ALA A 154 -17.40 13.18 18.07
C ALA A 154 -17.69 12.15 16.96
N ALA A 155 -18.28 11.00 17.26
CA ALA A 155 -18.49 9.93 16.28
C ALA A 155 -19.98 9.69 15.99
N GLY A 156 -20.36 9.71 14.71
CA GLY A 156 -21.74 9.50 14.24
C GLY A 156 -22.07 8.05 13.86
N GLY A 157 -21.52 7.04 14.54
CA GLY A 157 -21.79 5.62 14.26
C GLY A 157 -21.96 4.81 15.54
N ALA A 158 -22.69 3.69 15.51
CA ALA A 158 -23.00 2.88 16.69
C ALA A 158 -21.76 2.61 17.55
N GLN A 159 -21.75 3.15 18.76
CA GLN A 159 -20.66 2.95 19.71
C GLN A 159 -20.94 1.75 20.60
N GLU A 160 -19.97 0.86 20.71
CA GLU A 160 -20.00 -0.24 21.66
C GLU A 160 -18.73 -0.19 22.54
N PRO A 161 -18.79 -0.73 23.76
CA PRO A 161 -17.61 -0.83 24.60
C PRO A 161 -16.51 -1.57 23.84
N CYS A 162 -15.30 -1.00 23.82
CA CYS A 162 -14.15 -1.64 23.20
C CYS A 162 -13.95 -3.03 23.80
N THR A 163 -13.92 -4.07 22.96
CA THR A 163 -13.57 -5.43 23.38
C THR A 163 -12.15 -5.76 22.99
N LEU A 164 -11.49 -6.63 23.75
CA LEU A 164 -10.13 -7.10 23.43
C LEU A 164 -10.04 -7.68 22.01
N GLY A 165 -11.08 -8.40 21.56
CA GLY A 165 -11.14 -8.95 20.21
C GLY A 165 -11.14 -7.88 19.10
N MET A 166 -11.82 -6.75 19.32
CA MET A 166 -11.81 -5.64 18.37
C MET A 166 -10.42 -5.02 18.21
N LEU A 167 -9.68 -4.84 19.31
CA LEU A 167 -8.33 -4.30 19.29
C LEU A 167 -7.35 -5.28 18.63
N ILE A 168 -7.39 -6.56 19.01
CA ILE A 168 -6.50 -7.59 18.44
C ILE A 168 -6.70 -7.74 16.92
N ASN A 169 -7.91 -7.50 16.41
CA ASN A 169 -8.19 -7.52 14.98
C ASN A 169 -7.37 -6.50 14.17
N GLY A 170 -6.74 -5.50 14.79
CA GLY A 170 -5.84 -4.54 14.11
C GLY A 170 -4.43 -5.07 13.78
N TRP A 171 -4.15 -6.36 14.00
CA TRP A 171 -2.80 -6.93 13.90
C TRP A 171 -2.10 -6.79 12.54
N GLY A 172 -2.84 -6.64 11.43
CA GLY A 172 -2.29 -6.46 10.09
C GLY A 172 -1.85 -5.02 9.76
N VAL A 173 -2.23 -4.02 10.57
CA VAL A 173 -1.76 -2.64 10.41
C VAL A 173 -0.23 -2.52 10.55
N PRO A 174 0.42 -3.06 11.60
CA PRO A 174 1.87 -2.95 11.78
C PRO A 174 2.69 -3.83 10.84
N THR A 175 2.06 -4.68 10.01
CA THR A 175 2.77 -5.52 9.04
C THR A 175 2.99 -4.83 7.70
N ALA A 176 2.42 -3.64 7.50
CA ALA A 176 2.64 -2.87 6.27
C ALA A 176 4.01 -2.18 6.29
N THR A 177 4.75 -2.31 5.20
CA THR A 177 6.06 -1.69 5.00
C THR A 177 5.98 -0.67 3.86
N ASP A 178 6.57 0.52 4.01
CA ASP A 178 6.71 1.48 2.89
C ASP A 178 8.09 1.31 2.25
N ILE A 179 8.11 0.76 1.04
CA ILE A 179 9.34 0.52 0.25
C ILE A 179 10.17 1.79 0.08
N SER A 180 9.52 2.94 -0.16
CA SER A 180 10.20 4.19 -0.47
C SER A 180 10.89 4.79 0.75
N LEU A 181 10.28 4.66 1.93
CA LEU A 181 10.89 5.06 3.20
C LEU A 181 11.98 4.07 3.62
N ALA A 182 11.74 2.77 3.51
CA ALA A 182 12.72 1.74 3.82
C ALA A 182 14.00 1.90 2.97
N TRP A 183 13.84 2.16 1.68
CA TRP A 183 14.93 2.43 0.76
C TRP A 183 15.70 3.72 1.12
N MET A 184 15.00 4.80 1.44
CA MET A 184 15.62 6.07 1.85
C MET A 184 16.51 5.86 3.09
N PHE A 185 15.99 5.20 4.14
CA PHE A 185 16.76 4.91 5.34
C PHE A 185 17.91 3.94 5.08
N ALA A 186 17.73 2.94 4.23
CA ALA A 186 18.80 2.04 3.82
C ALA A 186 19.97 2.79 3.15
N LEU A 187 19.67 3.75 2.27
CA LEU A 187 20.68 4.60 1.65
C LEU A 187 21.40 5.52 2.64
N LEU A 188 20.70 6.02 3.66
CA LEU A 188 21.28 6.87 4.70
C LEU A 188 22.21 6.09 5.64
N ILE A 189 21.83 4.88 6.02
CA ILE A 189 22.56 4.05 6.99
C ILE A 189 23.73 3.33 6.32
N PHE A 190 23.49 2.64 5.21
CA PHE A 190 24.50 1.79 4.57
C PHE A 190 25.32 2.51 3.50
N GLY A 191 24.89 3.69 3.05
CA GLY A 191 25.51 4.43 1.96
C GLY A 191 25.20 3.84 0.59
N SER A 192 25.26 4.67 -0.46
CA SER A 192 24.91 4.22 -1.80
C SER A 192 25.92 3.21 -2.36
N GLY A 193 25.42 2.05 -2.79
CA GLY A 193 26.23 0.97 -3.39
C GLY A 193 26.43 -0.24 -2.48
N HIS A 194 25.92 -0.22 -1.24
CA HIS A 194 25.98 -1.38 -0.36
C HIS A 194 25.08 -2.54 -0.89
N PRO A 195 25.57 -3.80 -0.95
CA PRO A 195 24.80 -4.94 -1.45
C PRO A 195 23.44 -5.15 -0.77
N SER A 196 23.32 -4.78 0.51
CA SER A 196 22.06 -4.90 1.27
C SER A 196 20.91 -4.06 0.72
N ILE A 197 21.18 -3.00 -0.04
CA ILE A 197 20.12 -2.13 -0.55
C ILE A 197 19.27 -2.85 -1.61
N ASN A 198 19.91 -3.56 -2.53
CA ASN A 198 19.20 -4.37 -3.52
C ASN A 198 18.45 -5.53 -2.86
N PHE A 199 19.02 -6.10 -1.80
CA PHE A 199 18.34 -7.13 -1.00
C PHE A 199 17.10 -6.58 -0.29
N LEU A 200 17.21 -5.40 0.36
CA LEU A 200 16.10 -4.74 1.04
C LEU A 200 14.97 -4.34 0.09
N LEU A 201 15.29 -3.87 -1.12
CA LEU A 201 14.28 -3.56 -2.12
C LEU A 201 13.47 -4.79 -2.53
N LEU A 202 14.15 -5.91 -2.80
CA LEU A 202 13.48 -7.17 -3.13
C LEU A 202 12.65 -7.70 -1.96
N LEU A 203 13.18 -7.60 -0.74
CA LEU A 203 12.48 -7.97 0.48
C LEU A 203 11.19 -7.16 0.65
N ALA A 204 11.27 -5.83 0.49
CA ALA A 204 10.16 -4.91 0.67
C ALA A 204 9.06 -5.13 -0.37
N ILE A 205 9.41 -5.43 -1.63
CA ILE A 205 8.41 -5.76 -2.65
C ILE A 205 7.68 -7.07 -2.31
N VAL A 206 8.41 -8.09 -1.85
CA VAL A 206 7.78 -9.37 -1.46
C VAL A 206 6.88 -9.18 -0.23
N ASP A 207 7.30 -8.38 0.74
CA ASP A 207 6.52 -8.05 1.92
C ASP A 207 5.22 -7.33 1.57
N ASP A 208 5.26 -6.33 0.68
CA ASP A 208 4.06 -5.62 0.20
C ASP A 208 3.06 -6.57 -0.49
N ALA A 209 3.54 -7.53 -1.29
CA ALA A 209 2.69 -8.52 -1.93
C ALA A 209 2.02 -9.47 -0.92
N ILE A 210 2.75 -9.87 0.12
CA ILE A 210 2.19 -10.68 1.22
C ILE A 210 1.19 -9.84 2.02
N GLY A 211 1.51 -8.58 2.32
CA GLY A 211 0.65 -7.63 3.02
C GLY A 211 -0.69 -7.43 2.30
N MET A 212 -0.68 -7.26 0.97
CA MET A 212 -1.91 -7.25 0.18
C MET A 212 -2.73 -8.53 0.34
N GLY A 213 -2.08 -9.70 0.29
CA GLY A 213 -2.76 -10.98 0.51
C GLY A 213 -3.41 -11.08 1.89
N ILE A 214 -2.71 -10.61 2.93
CA ILE A 214 -3.23 -10.53 4.30
C ILE A 214 -4.47 -9.64 4.33
N ILE A 215 -4.40 -8.43 3.77
CA ILE A 215 -5.53 -7.49 3.76
C ILE A 215 -6.71 -8.08 2.99
N ALA A 216 -6.48 -8.66 1.82
CA ALA A 216 -7.54 -9.22 0.98
C ALA A 216 -8.29 -10.41 1.65
N ILE A 217 -7.60 -11.24 2.42
CA ILE A 217 -8.17 -12.44 3.05
C ILE A 217 -8.69 -12.16 4.47
N CYS A 218 -7.93 -11.43 5.27
CA CYS A 218 -8.23 -11.21 6.69
C CYS A 218 -9.08 -9.95 6.94
N TYR A 219 -9.12 -9.01 6.00
CA TYR A 219 -9.84 -7.74 6.12
C TYR A 219 -10.78 -7.48 4.92
N PRO A 220 -11.69 -8.42 4.58
CA PRO A 220 -12.67 -8.19 3.53
C PRO A 220 -13.66 -7.08 3.94
N ASP A 221 -14.13 -6.32 2.95
CA ASP A 221 -15.15 -5.31 3.18
C ASP A 221 -16.49 -6.00 3.48
N PRO A 222 -17.13 -5.74 4.64
CA PRO A 222 -18.40 -6.36 4.99
C PRO A 222 -19.57 -5.91 4.11
N ASP A 223 -19.48 -4.74 3.49
CA ASP A 223 -20.57 -4.14 2.70
C ASP A 223 -20.48 -4.48 1.22
N HIS A 224 -19.27 -4.81 0.78
CA HIS A 224 -18.97 -5.38 -0.52
C HIS A 224 -18.28 -6.73 -0.32
N PRO A 225 -19.04 -7.78 0.04
CA PRO A 225 -18.46 -9.09 0.29
C PRO A 225 -17.72 -9.58 -0.95
N VAL A 226 -16.66 -10.35 -0.73
CA VAL A 226 -15.84 -10.89 -1.81
C VAL A 226 -16.72 -11.78 -2.69
N GLU A 227 -17.01 -11.29 -3.90
CA GLU A 227 -17.74 -12.02 -4.92
C GLU A 227 -16.74 -12.75 -5.84
N PRO A 228 -16.57 -14.08 -5.71
CA PRO A 228 -15.54 -14.81 -6.47
C PRO A 228 -15.77 -14.80 -7.98
N VAL A 229 -16.97 -14.41 -8.42
CA VAL A 229 -17.31 -14.28 -9.85
C VAL A 229 -16.37 -13.31 -10.56
N TRP A 230 -15.94 -12.22 -9.90
CA TRP A 230 -15.02 -11.26 -10.49
C TRP A 230 -13.62 -11.82 -10.74
N LEU A 231 -13.23 -12.93 -10.09
CA LEU A 231 -12.00 -13.65 -10.41
C LEU A 231 -12.01 -14.20 -11.84
N LEU A 232 -13.18 -14.41 -12.45
CA LEU A 232 -13.28 -14.80 -13.86
C LEU A 232 -12.76 -13.69 -14.79
N LEU A 233 -12.93 -12.40 -14.43
CA LEU A 233 -12.35 -11.30 -15.20
C LEU A 233 -10.82 -11.30 -15.09
N ALA A 234 -10.29 -11.54 -13.88
CA ALA A 234 -8.85 -11.68 -13.70
C ALA A 234 -8.29 -12.88 -14.48
N PHE A 235 -9.00 -14.01 -14.49
CA PHE A 235 -8.64 -15.17 -15.31
C PHE A 235 -8.70 -14.86 -16.81
N ALA A 236 -9.75 -14.18 -17.27
CA ALA A 236 -9.88 -13.75 -18.65
C ALA A 236 -8.73 -12.81 -19.07
N ALA A 237 -8.35 -11.86 -18.22
CA ALA A 237 -7.19 -11.00 -18.43
C ALA A 237 -5.88 -11.80 -18.57
N VAL A 238 -5.65 -12.80 -17.71
CA VAL A 238 -4.50 -13.71 -17.83
C VAL A 238 -4.53 -14.49 -19.14
N VAL A 239 -5.69 -14.97 -19.58
CA VAL A 239 -5.85 -15.65 -20.87
C VAL A 239 -5.54 -14.70 -22.03
N VAL A 240 -6.04 -13.47 -22.01
CA VAL A 240 -5.73 -12.45 -23.04
C VAL A 240 -4.23 -12.18 -23.08
N ALA A 241 -3.59 -11.96 -21.94
CA ALA A 241 -2.14 -11.77 -21.87
C ALA A 241 -1.37 -12.99 -22.39
N PHE A 242 -1.82 -14.20 -22.06
CA PHE A 242 -1.22 -15.44 -22.55
C PHE A 242 -1.35 -15.58 -24.07
N VAL A 243 -2.51 -15.25 -24.64
CA VAL A 243 -2.75 -15.25 -26.09
C VAL A 243 -1.87 -14.22 -26.79
N LEU A 244 -1.75 -13.00 -26.27
CA LEU A 244 -0.83 -11.98 -26.80
C LEU A 244 0.62 -12.48 -26.77
N ARG A 245 1.03 -13.15 -25.69
CA ARG A 245 2.35 -13.77 -25.56
C ARG A 245 2.54 -14.92 -26.55
N PHE A 246 1.50 -15.73 -26.78
CA PHE A 246 1.52 -16.82 -27.76
C PHE A 246 1.77 -16.30 -29.18
N PHE A 247 1.15 -15.16 -29.53
CA PHE A 247 1.41 -14.46 -30.78
C PHE A 247 2.70 -13.63 -30.81
N ARG A 248 3.53 -13.69 -29.75
CA ARG A 248 4.80 -12.96 -29.61
C ARG A 248 4.67 -11.46 -29.87
N VAL A 249 3.59 -10.83 -29.39
CA VAL A 249 3.43 -9.37 -29.48
C VAL A 249 4.57 -8.70 -28.70
N PRO A 250 5.43 -7.89 -29.34
CA PRO A 250 6.62 -7.33 -28.68
C PRO A 250 6.31 -6.06 -27.86
N PHE A 251 5.16 -5.44 -28.12
CA PHE A 251 4.74 -4.19 -27.49
C PHE A 251 4.04 -4.46 -26.16
N TRP A 252 4.34 -3.64 -25.16
CA TRP A 252 3.75 -3.78 -23.82
C TRP A 252 2.35 -3.13 -23.72
N GLN A 253 2.06 -2.11 -24.54
CA GLN A 253 0.80 -1.36 -24.47
C GLN A 253 -0.45 -2.25 -24.64
N PRO A 254 -0.49 -3.21 -25.59
CA PRO A 254 -1.62 -4.14 -25.72
C PRO A 254 -1.85 -4.98 -24.46
N TYR A 255 -0.80 -5.34 -23.72
CA TYR A 255 -0.95 -6.09 -22.47
C TYR A 255 -1.62 -5.24 -21.39
N ILE A 256 -1.31 -3.95 -21.31
CA ILE A 256 -1.92 -3.06 -20.32
C ILE A 256 -3.35 -2.68 -20.72
N VAL A 257 -3.59 -2.37 -22.00
CA VAL A 257 -4.91 -1.90 -22.45
C VAL A 257 -5.95 -3.02 -22.55
N LEU A 258 -5.53 -4.24 -22.93
CA LEU A 258 -6.47 -5.36 -23.17
C LEU A 258 -6.55 -6.35 -22.01
N ALA A 259 -5.48 -6.49 -21.23
CA ALA A 259 -5.40 -7.43 -20.10
C ALA A 259 -5.16 -6.72 -18.76
N GLY A 260 -4.97 -5.39 -18.75
CA GLY A 260 -5.01 -4.62 -17.51
C GLY A 260 -6.46 -4.45 -17.02
N PRO A 261 -6.63 -4.14 -15.73
CA PRO A 261 -7.93 -3.82 -15.14
C PRO A 261 -8.52 -2.50 -15.64
#